data_AF-A0A1M7QVF8-F1
#
_entry.id   AF-A0A1M7QVF8-F1
#
_cell.length_a   1.000
_cell.length_b   1.000
_cell.length_c   1.000
_cell.angle_alpha   90.00
_cell.angle_beta   90.00
_cell.angle_gamma   90.00
#
_symmetry.space_group_name_H-M   'P 1'
#
loop_
_entity.id
_entity.type
_entity.pdbx_description
1 polymer ?
#
loop_
_entity_poly.entity_id
_entity_poly.type
_entity_poly.pdbx_seq_one_letter_code
_entity_poly.pdbx_strand_id
1 'polypeptide(L)'
;MKKINSLLLLLTTSMLLIAGCGKDGAVGPIGPAGAIGPVGPTGSAGTNGTNGTNGATGATGATGATGATGTANVIYSNWYTPATYTKTTVFGTVNFTADIPASKITQEILDKGTVVVYGKLNGYNPVIWPTDQVSQLPIAINYMSGTTPNLDTWSAVYTVGNVRISLTSSTNAYSNISNAHQFRYIIIPGGVHTLNNVNLKNYQEVLQALHINN
;
A
#
# COMPACT_ATOMS: atom_id res chain seq x y z
N MET A 1 -35.26 11.27 59.49
CA MET A 1 -33.79 11.49 59.42
C MET A 1 -33.54 12.04 58.00
N LYS A 2 -33.04 13.26 57.74
CA LYS A 2 -31.74 13.91 58.09
C LYS A 2 -30.55 12.99 57.72
N LYS A 3 -29.50 13.35 56.96
CA LYS A 3 -29.12 14.54 56.13
C LYS A 3 -28.89 14.06 54.66
N ILE A 4 -28.29 14.75 53.67
CA ILE A 4 -27.65 16.09 53.47
C ILE A 4 -27.80 16.53 51.99
N ASN A 5 -27.28 17.70 51.58
CA ASN A 5 -27.02 18.08 50.18
C ASN A 5 -25.55 18.54 50.03
N SER A 6 -24.76 17.97 49.12
CA SER A 6 -23.37 18.38 48.76
C SER A 6 -23.02 17.68 47.44
N LEU A 7 -22.50 18.29 46.36
CA LEU A 7 -21.58 19.41 46.14
C LEU A 7 -20.08 19.07 46.35
N LEU A 8 -19.33 19.30 45.26
CA LEU A 8 -17.88 19.57 45.11
C LEU A 8 -16.90 18.43 44.73
N LEU A 9 -16.15 18.71 43.65
CA LEU A 9 -14.82 18.22 43.22
C LEU A 9 -14.56 16.73 42.89
N LEU A 10 -14.26 16.46 41.61
CA LEU A 10 -12.87 16.28 41.15
C LEU A 10 -12.73 16.35 39.62
N LEU A 11 -11.49 16.45 39.13
CA LEU A 11 -11.16 16.87 37.76
C LEU A 11 -11.00 15.71 36.76
N THR A 12 -11.35 16.01 35.51
CA THR A 12 -10.75 15.49 34.25
C THR A 12 -10.20 14.06 34.22
N THR A 13 -11.00 13.13 33.71
CA THR A 13 -10.50 12.03 32.86
C THR A 13 -10.86 12.32 31.41
N SER A 14 -10.08 13.21 30.78
CA SER A 14 -10.03 13.27 29.32
C SER A 14 -9.59 11.88 28.83
N MET A 15 -10.48 11.16 28.12
CA MET A 15 -10.20 9.79 27.72
C MET A 15 -9.14 9.81 26.61
N LEU A 16 -7.88 9.68 27.03
CA LEU A 16 -6.73 9.63 26.17
C LEU A 16 -6.84 8.40 25.25
N LEU A 17 -7.42 8.60 24.06
CA LEU A 17 -7.17 7.70 22.96
C LEU A 17 -5.66 7.77 22.69
N ILE A 18 -4.94 6.77 23.20
CA ILE A 18 -3.62 6.43 22.72
C ILE A 18 -3.86 5.93 21.29
N ALA A 19 -3.88 6.87 20.35
CA ALA A 19 -3.72 6.58 18.94
C ALA A 19 -2.38 5.85 18.83
N GLY A 20 -2.44 4.52 18.71
CA GLY A 20 -1.28 3.68 18.49
C GLY A 20 -0.69 4.07 17.15
N CYS A 21 0.22 5.06 17.18
CA CYS A 21 0.79 5.67 16.01
C CYS A 21 1.70 4.63 15.34
N GLY A 22 1.09 3.82 14.48
CA GLY A 22 1.77 2.91 13.58
C GLY A 22 2.70 3.76 12.75
N LYS A 23 3.99 3.76 13.13
CA LYS A 23 4.97 4.72 12.64
C LYS A 23 4.91 4.75 11.12
N ASP A 24 4.73 5.96 10.56
CA ASP A 24 4.79 6.19 9.12
C ASP A 24 6.01 5.45 8.57
N GLY A 25 5.78 4.47 7.70
CA GLY A 25 6.84 3.63 7.20
C GLY A 25 7.72 4.39 6.21
N ALA A 26 8.91 3.85 5.95
CA ALA A 26 9.94 4.57 5.21
C ALA A 26 9.49 4.91 3.78
N VAL A 27 9.97 6.06 3.31
CA VAL A 27 9.90 6.43 1.89
C VAL A 27 10.91 5.58 1.11
N GLY A 28 10.47 5.01 -0.01
CA GLY A 28 11.31 4.26 -0.93
C GLY A 28 12.45 5.09 -1.54
N PRO A 29 13.42 4.44 -2.20
CA PRO A 29 14.56 5.13 -2.79
C PRO A 29 14.14 6.02 -3.96
N ILE A 30 14.99 7.01 -4.27
CA ILE A 30 14.81 7.87 -5.44
C ILE A 30 14.96 7.01 -6.72
N GLY A 31 14.07 7.21 -7.70
CA GLY A 31 14.09 6.47 -8.96
C GLY A 31 15.16 6.97 -9.93
N PRO A 32 15.25 6.39 -11.14
CA PRO A 32 16.22 6.80 -12.15
C PRO A 32 15.97 8.23 -12.65
N ALA A 33 17.03 8.84 -13.18
CA ALA A 33 16.93 10.09 -13.94
C ALA A 33 16.04 9.90 -15.17
N GLY A 34 15.29 10.92 -15.55
CA GLY A 34 14.48 10.89 -16.77
C GLY A 34 15.36 10.82 -18.03
N ALA A 35 14.76 10.37 -19.13
CA ALA A 35 15.45 10.35 -20.43
C ALA A 35 15.93 11.77 -20.82
N ILE A 36 17.04 11.83 -21.56
CA ILE A 36 17.52 13.08 -22.16
C ILE A 36 16.53 13.52 -23.24
N GLY A 37 16.14 14.79 -23.24
CA GLY A 37 15.24 15.34 -24.26
C GLY A 37 15.84 15.27 -25.68
N PRO A 38 14.99 15.28 -26.72
CA PRO A 38 15.47 15.25 -28.10
C PRO A 38 16.43 16.41 -28.40
N VAL A 39 17.36 16.19 -29.34
CA VAL A 39 18.24 17.24 -29.85
C VAL A 39 17.38 18.31 -30.55
N GLY A 40 17.64 19.58 -30.26
CA GLY A 40 16.92 20.69 -30.92
C GLY A 40 17.11 20.69 -32.44
N PRO A 41 16.16 21.27 -33.20
CA PRO A 41 16.25 21.33 -34.65
C PRO A 41 17.51 22.06 -35.11
N THR A 42 18.05 21.65 -36.26
CA THR A 42 19.15 22.34 -36.94
C THR A 42 18.78 23.80 -37.19
N GLY A 43 19.69 24.73 -36.91
CA GLY A 43 19.49 26.14 -37.20
C GLY A 43 19.18 26.41 -38.68
N SER A 44 18.41 27.47 -38.95
CA SER A 44 18.08 27.91 -40.31
C SER A 44 19.33 28.09 -41.17
N ALA A 45 19.25 27.70 -42.45
CA ALA A 45 20.32 27.95 -43.42
C ALA A 45 20.71 29.44 -43.46
N GLY A 46 22.01 29.72 -43.54
CA GLY A 46 22.52 31.09 -43.66
C GLY A 46 22.01 31.78 -44.92
N THR A 47 21.83 33.09 -44.86
CA THR A 47 21.43 33.91 -46.01
C THR A 47 22.46 33.80 -47.14
N ASN A 48 21.99 33.68 -48.39
CA ASN A 48 22.86 33.66 -49.57
C ASN A 48 23.81 34.85 -49.59
N GLY A 49 25.12 34.58 -49.61
CA GLY A 49 26.14 35.63 -49.69
C GLY A 49 26.14 36.31 -51.05
N THR A 50 26.17 37.64 -51.05
CA THR A 50 26.47 38.41 -52.26
C THR A 50 27.93 38.15 -52.66
N ASN A 51 28.11 37.35 -53.72
CA ASN A 51 29.37 36.84 -54.27
C ASN A 51 30.10 35.77 -53.42
N GLY A 52 29.96 34.51 -53.83
CA GLY A 52 31.09 33.59 -53.91
C GLY A 52 31.32 32.59 -52.76
N THR A 53 30.63 32.68 -51.62
CA THR A 53 30.78 31.71 -50.52
C THR A 53 29.44 31.12 -50.09
N ASN A 54 29.43 29.80 -49.86
CA ASN A 54 28.28 29.13 -49.27
C ASN A 54 28.05 29.64 -47.84
N GLY A 55 26.79 29.89 -47.48
CA GLY A 55 26.41 30.26 -46.12
C GLY A 55 26.84 29.17 -45.12
N ALA A 56 27.36 29.58 -43.97
CA ALA A 56 27.79 28.64 -42.94
C ALA A 56 26.63 27.74 -42.46
N THR A 57 26.94 26.47 -42.19
CA THR A 57 25.98 25.51 -41.63
C THR A 57 25.42 26.05 -40.31
N GLY A 58 24.09 26.09 -40.19
CA GLY A 58 23.43 26.50 -38.96
C GLY A 58 23.84 25.62 -37.78
N ALA A 59 23.98 26.21 -36.60
CA ALA A 59 24.38 25.49 -35.40
C ALA A 59 23.39 24.34 -35.09
N THR A 60 23.91 23.21 -34.62
CA THR A 60 23.10 22.12 -34.06
C THR A 60 22.33 22.65 -32.84
N GLY A 61 21.02 22.36 -32.78
CA GLY A 61 20.22 22.72 -31.61
C GLY A 61 20.76 22.07 -30.33
N ALA A 62 20.60 22.75 -29.20
CA ALA A 62 21.04 22.22 -27.91
C ALA A 62 20.36 20.88 -27.60
N THR A 63 21.08 19.98 -26.93
CA THR A 63 20.51 18.75 -26.36
C THR A 63 19.41 19.14 -25.37
N GLY A 64 18.24 18.51 -25.46
CA GLY A 64 17.17 18.72 -24.50
C GLY A 64 17.60 18.36 -23.07
N ALA A 65 17.13 19.12 -22.09
CA ALA A 65 17.46 18.86 -20.69
C ALA A 65 17.10 17.43 -20.28
N THR A 66 17.91 16.83 -19.40
CA THR A 66 17.58 15.55 -18.76
C THR A 66 16.26 15.68 -18.01
N GLY A 67 15.33 14.75 -18.25
CA GLY A 67 14.05 14.72 -17.53
C GLY A 67 14.27 14.64 -16.01
N ALA A 68 13.45 15.35 -15.24
CA ALA A 68 13.52 15.35 -13.79
C ALA A 68 13.46 13.91 -13.24
N THR A 69 14.29 13.62 -12.25
CA THR A 69 14.39 12.30 -11.62
C THR A 69 13.03 11.84 -11.09
N GLY A 70 12.59 10.65 -11.51
CA GLY A 70 11.29 10.11 -11.10
C GLY A 70 11.32 9.73 -9.63
N THR A 71 10.57 10.44 -8.78
CA THR A 71 10.56 10.18 -7.34
C THR A 71 9.76 8.91 -7.04
N ALA A 72 10.46 7.77 -6.96
CA ALA A 72 9.94 6.46 -6.59
C ALA A 72 9.58 6.38 -5.10
N ASN A 73 8.66 7.26 -4.69
CA ASN A 73 8.07 7.40 -3.36
C ASN A 73 7.13 6.21 -3.04
N VAL A 74 7.61 4.99 -3.25
CA VAL A 74 6.96 3.77 -2.80
C VAL A 74 6.92 3.82 -1.28
N ILE A 75 5.72 3.81 -0.70
CA ILE A 75 5.53 3.94 0.75
C ILE A 75 4.96 2.63 1.26
N TYR A 76 5.68 1.95 2.15
CA TYR A 76 5.21 0.74 2.80
C TYR A 76 4.85 0.99 4.25
N SER A 77 3.90 0.24 4.80
CA SER A 77 3.63 0.24 6.24
C SER A 77 4.66 -0.62 6.99
N ASN A 78 4.76 -0.41 8.29
CA ASN A 78 5.23 -1.46 9.19
C ASN A 78 4.23 -2.64 9.19
N TRP A 79 4.65 -3.83 9.63
CA TRP A 79 3.71 -4.92 9.91
C TRP A 79 2.77 -4.51 11.05
N TYR A 80 1.46 -4.49 10.77
CA TYR A 80 0.40 -4.14 11.70
C TYR A 80 -0.31 -5.40 12.18
N THR A 81 -0.42 -5.57 13.50
CA THR A 81 -1.15 -6.67 14.15
C THR A 81 -2.47 -6.11 14.73
N PRO A 82 -3.64 -6.43 14.17
CA PRO A 82 -4.92 -5.95 14.72
C PRO A 82 -5.17 -6.49 16.13
N ALA A 83 -5.37 -5.59 17.10
CA ALA A 83 -5.63 -5.99 18.49
C ALA A 83 -6.96 -6.74 18.66
N THR A 84 -7.96 -6.40 17.85
CA THR A 84 -9.31 -6.97 17.82
C THR A 84 -9.84 -7.05 16.39
N TYR A 85 -10.88 -7.86 16.18
CA TYR A 85 -11.68 -7.88 14.95
C TYR A 85 -13.15 -7.65 15.30
N THR A 86 -13.82 -6.78 14.56
CA THR A 86 -15.27 -6.60 14.66
C THR A 86 -15.95 -7.75 13.93
N LYS A 87 -16.70 -8.59 14.66
CA LYS A 87 -17.57 -9.60 14.06
C LYS A 87 -18.88 -8.95 13.61
N THR A 88 -19.27 -9.24 12.38
CA THR A 88 -20.57 -8.87 11.80
C THR A 88 -21.21 -10.09 11.16
N THR A 89 -22.54 -10.06 10.99
CA THR A 89 -23.29 -11.07 10.24
C THR A 89 -24.21 -10.37 9.26
N VAL A 90 -24.06 -10.62 7.97
CA VAL A 90 -24.80 -9.95 6.89
C VAL A 90 -25.37 -11.02 5.97
N PHE A 91 -26.69 -11.04 5.77
CA PHE A 91 -27.44 -12.07 5.03
C PHE A 91 -27.12 -13.53 5.46
N GLY A 92 -26.74 -13.73 6.73
CA GLY A 92 -26.36 -15.04 7.27
C GLY A 92 -24.87 -15.38 7.17
N THR A 93 -24.08 -14.62 6.40
CA THR A 93 -22.62 -14.78 6.33
C THR A 93 -21.94 -14.01 7.44
N VAL A 94 -21.04 -14.66 8.18
CA VAL A 94 -20.18 -14.05 9.19
C VAL A 94 -18.97 -13.41 8.50
N ASN A 95 -18.68 -12.16 8.86
CA ASN A 95 -17.50 -11.42 8.41
C ASN A 95 -16.77 -10.81 9.61
N PHE A 96 -15.46 -10.96 9.66
CA PHE A 96 -14.57 -10.36 10.66
C PHE A 96 -13.76 -9.24 10.02
N THR A 97 -13.86 -8.02 10.53
CA THR A 97 -13.14 -6.86 9.97
C THR A 97 -12.18 -6.20 10.95
N ALA A 98 -11.04 -5.75 10.45
CA ALA A 98 -10.11 -4.87 11.16
C ALA A 98 -9.70 -3.70 10.26
N ASP A 99 -9.59 -2.50 10.83
CA ASP A 99 -9.17 -1.29 10.13
C ASP A 99 -7.72 -0.93 10.49
N ILE A 100 -6.90 -0.67 9.47
CA ILE A 100 -5.48 -0.33 9.59
C ILE A 100 -5.31 1.14 9.19
N PRO A 101 -4.88 2.02 10.11
CA PRO A 101 -4.58 3.41 9.80
C PRO A 101 -3.55 3.54 8.67
N ALA A 102 -3.94 4.23 7.59
CA ALA A 102 -3.17 4.32 6.35
C ALA A 102 -3.17 5.76 5.81
N SER A 103 -2.69 6.70 6.63
CA SER A 103 -2.63 8.15 6.38
C SER A 103 -2.08 8.57 5.01
N LYS A 104 -1.23 7.73 4.40
CA LYS A 104 -0.55 7.95 3.13
C LYS A 104 -1.36 7.53 1.90
N ILE A 105 -2.48 6.81 2.09
CA ILE A 105 -3.45 6.57 1.02
C ILE A 105 -4.28 7.84 0.85
N THR A 106 -3.85 8.70 -0.07
CA THR A 106 -4.58 9.90 -0.48
C THR A 106 -5.51 9.61 -1.66
N GLN A 107 -6.38 10.55 -2.03
CA GLN A 107 -7.21 10.38 -3.23
C GLN A 107 -6.37 10.21 -4.50
N GLU A 108 -5.25 10.92 -4.64
CA GLU A 108 -4.34 10.76 -5.79
C GLU A 108 -3.71 9.36 -5.88
N ILE A 109 -3.48 8.69 -4.74
CA ILE A 109 -3.05 7.29 -4.71
C ILE A 109 -4.16 6.35 -5.19
N LEU A 110 -5.44 6.66 -4.94
CA LEU A 110 -6.59 5.89 -5.45
C LEU A 110 -6.84 6.15 -6.94
N ASP A 111 -6.65 7.40 -7.40
CA ASP A 111 -6.92 7.82 -8.78
C ASP A 111 -5.84 7.38 -9.78
N LYS A 112 -4.57 7.31 -9.34
CA LYS A 112 -3.39 7.12 -10.22
C LYS A 112 -2.42 6.04 -9.77
N GLY A 113 -2.44 5.68 -8.47
CA GLY A 113 -1.49 4.77 -7.87
C GLY A 113 -1.98 3.33 -7.79
N THR A 114 -1.19 2.48 -7.14
CA THR A 114 -1.57 1.12 -6.78
C THR A 114 -1.33 0.90 -5.28
N VAL A 115 -2.32 0.34 -4.58
CA VAL A 115 -2.15 -0.12 -3.20
C VAL A 115 -2.17 -1.64 -3.19
N VAL A 116 -1.10 -2.25 -2.72
CA VAL A 116 -0.96 -3.70 -2.58
C VAL A 116 -0.95 -4.05 -1.09
N VAL A 117 -1.70 -5.07 -0.67
CA VAL A 117 -1.79 -5.47 0.73
C VAL A 117 -1.34 -6.92 0.88
N TYR A 118 -0.53 -7.18 1.90
CA TYR A 118 0.06 -8.47 2.22
C TYR A 118 -0.36 -8.91 3.63
N GLY A 119 -0.48 -10.23 3.83
CA GLY A 119 -0.84 -10.84 5.10
C GLY A 119 0.11 -11.96 5.51
N LYS A 120 0.38 -12.04 6.81
CA LYS A 120 0.92 -13.20 7.53
C LYS A 120 -0.18 -13.77 8.40
N LEU A 121 -0.65 -14.97 8.11
CA LEU A 121 -1.84 -15.52 8.76
C LEU A 121 -1.47 -16.44 9.95
N ASN A 122 -0.56 -15.97 10.82
CA ASN A 122 0.01 -16.70 11.97
C ASN A 122 -1.00 -17.14 13.06
N GLY A 123 -2.30 -16.92 12.86
CA GLY A 123 -3.38 -17.46 13.70
C GLY A 123 -3.94 -18.81 13.25
N TYR A 124 -3.55 -19.33 12.07
CA TYR A 124 -3.91 -20.68 11.62
C TYR A 124 -2.93 -21.74 12.16
N ASN A 125 -3.30 -23.02 12.00
CA ASN A 125 -2.38 -24.14 12.20
C ASN A 125 -1.24 -24.06 11.15
N PRO A 126 0.04 -24.22 11.52
CA PRO A 126 1.19 -24.20 10.59
C PRO A 126 1.12 -25.18 9.40
N VAL A 127 0.32 -26.25 9.49
CA VAL A 127 0.06 -27.19 8.38
C VAL A 127 -0.90 -26.62 7.34
N ILE A 128 -1.78 -25.69 7.73
CA ILE A 128 -2.74 -24.99 6.85
C ILE A 128 -2.13 -23.68 6.33
N TRP A 129 -1.41 -22.96 7.18
CA TRP A 129 -0.66 -21.76 6.81
C TRP A 129 0.71 -21.76 7.51
N PRO A 130 1.81 -22.04 6.79
CA PRO A 130 3.15 -22.02 7.36
C PRO A 130 3.48 -20.72 8.10
N THR A 131 4.10 -20.84 9.26
CA THR A 131 4.44 -19.72 10.14
C THR A 131 5.23 -18.65 9.39
N ASP A 132 4.81 -17.39 9.53
CA ASP A 132 5.39 -16.22 8.86
C ASP A 132 5.37 -16.21 7.33
N GLN A 133 4.69 -17.17 6.67
CA GLN A 133 4.41 -17.08 5.24
C GLN A 133 3.65 -15.78 4.94
N VAL A 134 4.20 -15.00 4.01
CA VAL A 134 3.60 -13.80 3.46
C VAL A 134 2.90 -14.14 2.15
N SER A 135 1.72 -13.58 1.91
CA SER A 135 1.10 -13.57 0.57
C SER A 135 0.29 -12.30 0.34
N GLN A 136 0.09 -11.94 -0.94
CA GLN A 136 -0.76 -10.83 -1.35
C GLN A 136 -2.24 -11.15 -1.07
N LEU A 137 -3.01 -10.17 -0.60
CA LEU A 137 -4.47 -10.27 -0.50
C LEU A 137 -5.13 -9.98 -1.87
N PRO A 138 -6.22 -10.68 -2.24
CA PRO A 138 -6.95 -11.64 -1.42
C PRO A 138 -6.25 -12.99 -1.29
N ILE A 139 -6.23 -13.54 -0.07
CA ILE A 139 -5.71 -14.88 0.25
C ILE A 139 -6.90 -15.82 0.42
N ALA A 140 -6.94 -16.90 -0.35
CA ALA A 140 -7.92 -17.98 -0.25
C ALA A 140 -7.27 -19.23 0.35
N ILE A 141 -7.80 -19.72 1.47
CA ILE A 141 -7.33 -20.93 2.16
C ILE A 141 -8.43 -21.99 2.09
N ASN A 142 -8.12 -23.14 1.48
CA ASN A 142 -9.00 -24.31 1.48
C ASN A 142 -8.48 -25.34 2.49
N TYR A 143 -9.32 -25.76 3.42
CA TYR A 143 -8.94 -26.74 4.46
C TYR A 143 -10.12 -27.59 4.93
N MET A 144 -9.83 -28.78 5.46
CA MET A 144 -10.83 -29.68 6.03
C MET A 144 -10.99 -29.41 7.53
N SER A 145 -12.24 -29.31 7.98
CA SER A 145 -12.62 -29.33 9.40
C SER A 145 -13.43 -30.60 9.64
N GLY A 146 -12.78 -31.65 10.14
CA GLY A 146 -13.30 -33.01 10.07
C GLY A 146 -13.53 -33.43 8.62
N THR A 147 -14.76 -33.79 8.28
CA THR A 147 -15.20 -34.13 6.91
C THR A 147 -15.73 -32.94 6.10
N THR A 148 -15.86 -31.75 6.70
CA THR A 148 -16.40 -30.57 6.03
C THR A 148 -15.29 -29.76 5.34
N PRO A 149 -15.35 -29.50 4.03
CA PRO A 149 -14.45 -28.56 3.36
C PRO A 149 -14.83 -27.12 3.70
N ASN A 150 -13.83 -26.27 3.94
CA ASN A 150 -14.00 -24.86 4.26
C ASN A 150 -13.09 -24.04 3.35
N LEU A 151 -13.63 -22.93 2.84
CA LEU A 151 -12.89 -21.90 2.13
C LEU A 151 -12.96 -20.61 2.96
N ASP A 152 -11.81 -20.21 3.48
CA ASP A 152 -11.60 -18.90 4.10
C ASP A 152 -11.04 -17.94 3.06
N THR A 153 -11.62 -16.74 2.97
CA THR A 153 -11.14 -15.67 2.09
C THR A 153 -10.82 -14.43 2.92
N TRP A 154 -9.54 -14.12 3.01
CA TRP A 154 -9.02 -12.86 3.54
C TRP A 154 -8.91 -11.84 2.40
N SER A 155 -9.56 -10.70 2.52
CA SER A 155 -9.54 -9.61 1.53
C SER A 155 -9.17 -8.28 2.17
N ALA A 156 -8.69 -7.34 1.36
CA ALA A 156 -8.42 -5.98 1.76
C ALA A 156 -9.17 -4.99 0.86
N VAL A 157 -9.78 -3.97 1.46
CA VAL A 157 -10.38 -2.82 0.77
C VAL A 157 -9.73 -1.57 1.32
N TYR A 158 -9.18 -0.73 0.46
CA TYR A 158 -8.52 0.50 0.84
C TYR A 158 -9.34 1.73 0.45
N THR A 159 -9.34 2.72 1.34
CA THR A 159 -9.98 4.03 1.15
C THR A 159 -8.99 5.11 1.57
N VAL A 160 -9.32 6.39 1.35
CA VAL A 160 -8.49 7.49 1.86
C VAL A 160 -8.27 7.31 3.37
N GLY A 161 -7.01 7.29 3.79
CA GLY A 161 -6.60 7.15 5.19
C GLY A 161 -6.71 5.75 5.83
N ASN A 162 -7.20 4.70 5.15
CA ASN A 162 -7.48 3.40 5.79
C ASN A 162 -7.32 2.18 4.86
N VAL A 163 -6.87 1.06 5.43
CA VAL A 163 -6.99 -0.29 4.81
C VAL A 163 -7.85 -1.17 5.72
N ARG A 164 -9.03 -1.57 5.24
CA ARG A 164 -9.90 -2.54 5.91
C ARG A 164 -9.54 -3.95 5.48
N ILE A 165 -9.11 -4.78 6.43
CA ILE A 165 -9.02 -6.23 6.28
C ILE A 165 -10.40 -6.84 6.57
N SER A 166 -10.78 -7.87 5.83
CA SER A 166 -11.99 -8.67 6.05
C SER A 166 -11.67 -10.16 5.91
N LEU A 167 -12.27 -11.00 6.76
CA LEU A 167 -12.30 -12.47 6.62
C LEU A 167 -13.75 -12.94 6.53
N THR A 168 -14.05 -13.69 5.47
CA THR A 168 -15.26 -14.50 5.34
C THR A 168 -14.90 -15.99 5.27
N SER A 169 -15.75 -16.85 5.82
CA SER A 169 -15.56 -18.30 5.83
C SER A 169 -16.80 -18.98 5.25
N SER A 170 -16.63 -19.90 4.30
CA SER A 170 -17.72 -20.50 3.52
C SER A 170 -18.75 -21.29 4.34
N THR A 171 -18.41 -21.63 5.57
CA THR A 171 -19.23 -22.41 6.52
C THR A 171 -19.56 -21.64 7.80
N ASN A 172 -19.16 -20.37 7.90
CA ASN A 172 -19.18 -19.57 9.15
C ASN A 172 -18.43 -20.25 10.32
N ALA A 173 -17.31 -20.94 10.06
CA ALA A 173 -16.61 -21.81 11.02
C ALA A 173 -16.13 -21.16 12.34
N TYR A 174 -16.25 -19.84 12.50
CA TYR A 174 -15.60 -19.07 13.57
C TYR A 174 -16.58 -18.31 14.47
N SER A 175 -16.56 -18.63 15.76
CA SER A 175 -17.12 -17.78 16.83
C SER A 175 -16.35 -16.46 16.92
N ASN A 176 -15.02 -16.55 16.86
CA ASN A 176 -14.00 -15.52 16.96
C ASN A 176 -12.74 -16.01 16.21
N ILE A 177 -11.80 -15.11 15.93
CA ILE A 177 -10.51 -15.44 15.28
C ILE A 177 -9.32 -14.95 16.13
N SER A 178 -8.12 -15.39 15.77
CA SER A 178 -6.88 -14.99 16.44
C SER A 178 -6.53 -13.53 16.18
N ASN A 179 -5.78 -12.90 17.09
CA ASN A 179 -5.15 -11.60 16.86
C ASN A 179 -3.67 -11.72 16.44
N ALA A 180 -3.16 -12.93 16.19
CA ALA A 180 -1.78 -13.16 15.74
C ALA A 180 -1.53 -12.85 14.24
N HIS A 181 -2.58 -12.67 13.42
CA HIS A 181 -2.43 -12.33 12.00
C HIS A 181 -1.85 -10.90 11.86
N GLN A 182 -0.92 -10.71 10.92
CA GLN A 182 -0.28 -9.42 10.65
C GLN A 182 -0.48 -8.99 9.19
N PHE A 183 -0.53 -7.69 8.94
CA PHE A 183 -0.74 -7.13 7.59
C PHE A 183 0.23 -5.98 7.29
N ARG A 184 0.62 -5.84 6.03
CA ARG A 184 1.48 -4.75 5.52
C ARG A 184 0.88 -4.22 4.22
N TYR A 185 0.73 -2.91 4.07
CA TYR A 185 0.38 -2.29 2.79
C TYR A 185 1.62 -1.69 2.12
N ILE A 186 1.61 -1.64 0.79
CA ILE A 186 2.59 -0.99 -0.05
C ILE A 186 1.84 -0.09 -1.04
N ILE A 187 2.19 1.18 -1.05
CA ILE A 187 1.65 2.23 -1.91
C ILE A 187 2.67 2.51 -3.01
N ILE A 188 2.24 2.48 -4.26
CA ILE A 188 3.06 2.74 -5.44
C ILE A 188 2.42 3.94 -6.15
N PRO A 189 3.00 5.15 -6.04
CA PRO A 189 2.42 6.35 -6.66
C PRO A 189 2.36 6.25 -8.19
N GLY A 190 1.36 6.91 -8.76
CA GLY A 190 1.12 6.89 -10.21
C GLY A 190 2.26 7.51 -11.01
N GLY A 191 2.56 6.91 -12.18
CA GLY A 191 3.51 7.43 -13.15
C GLY A 191 4.98 7.10 -12.91
N VAL A 192 5.34 6.29 -11.89
CA VAL A 192 6.75 6.09 -11.52
C VAL A 192 7.34 4.72 -11.85
N HIS A 193 6.54 3.63 -11.84
CA HIS A 193 7.02 2.29 -12.22
C HIS A 193 6.03 1.53 -13.11
N THR A 194 6.52 1.09 -14.27
CA THR A 194 5.89 0.00 -15.02
C THR A 194 6.22 -1.33 -14.34
N LEU A 195 5.28 -1.88 -13.56
CA LEU A 195 5.34 -3.22 -12.96
C LEU A 195 5.16 -4.34 -14.01
N ASN A 196 5.60 -4.10 -15.24
CA ASN A 196 5.45 -5.02 -16.36
C ASN A 196 6.26 -6.28 -16.05
N ASN A 197 5.57 -7.42 -16.05
CA ASN A 197 6.09 -8.75 -15.70
C ASN A 197 6.49 -8.96 -14.22
N VAL A 198 6.10 -8.09 -13.28
CA VAL A 198 6.26 -8.35 -11.83
C VAL A 198 5.07 -9.14 -11.30
N ASN A 199 5.30 -10.34 -10.78
CA ASN A 199 4.29 -11.16 -10.13
C ASN A 199 3.96 -10.60 -8.73
N LEU A 200 2.93 -9.78 -8.64
CA LEU A 200 2.51 -9.12 -7.38
C LEU A 200 2.23 -10.08 -6.21
N LYS A 201 1.92 -11.35 -6.50
CA LYS A 201 1.70 -12.39 -5.49
C LYS A 201 3.00 -12.83 -4.80
N ASN A 202 4.14 -12.69 -5.48
CA ASN A 202 5.46 -13.00 -4.96
C ASN A 202 6.02 -11.78 -4.20
N TYR A 203 5.87 -11.79 -2.88
CA TYR A 203 6.30 -10.69 -2.01
C TYR A 203 7.79 -10.33 -2.18
N GLN A 204 8.69 -11.31 -2.34
CA GLN A 204 10.13 -11.04 -2.47
C GLN A 204 10.48 -10.37 -3.80
N GLU A 205 9.82 -10.76 -4.89
CA GLU A 205 9.96 -10.16 -6.21
C GLU A 205 9.43 -8.72 -6.25
N VAL A 206 8.34 -8.45 -5.51
CA VAL A 206 7.84 -7.08 -5.30
C VAL A 206 8.79 -6.23 -4.44
N LEU A 207 9.35 -6.78 -3.35
CA LEU A 207 10.38 -6.08 -2.58
C LEU A 207 11.59 -5.74 -3.45
N GLN A 208 12.05 -6.68 -4.28
CA GLN A 208 13.19 -6.49 -5.18
C GLN A 208 12.89 -5.44 -6.27
N ALA A 209 11.75 -5.55 -6.97
CA ALA A 209 11.37 -4.63 -8.04
C ALA A 209 11.15 -3.18 -7.54
N LEU A 210 10.70 -3.04 -6.28
CA LEU A 210 10.46 -1.74 -5.64
C LEU A 210 11.62 -1.27 -4.74
N HIS A 211 12.73 -2.02 -4.69
CA HIS A 211 13.92 -1.72 -3.88
C HIS A 211 13.60 -1.48 -2.38
N ILE A 212 12.68 -2.26 -1.83
CA ILE A 212 12.22 -2.17 -0.44
C ILE A 212 13.08 -3.06 0.45
N ASN A 213 13.72 -2.46 1.46
CA ASN A 213 14.38 -3.20 2.53
C ASN A 213 13.34 -3.89 3.45
N ASN A 214 13.61 -5.14 3.82
CA ASN A 214 12.64 -6.07 4.41
C ASN A 214 12.33 -5.78 5.89
#